data_AF-A0A0K1Q953-F1
#
_entry.id   AF-A0A0K1Q953-F1
#
_cell.length_a   1.000
_cell.length_b   1.000
_cell.length_c   1.000
_cell.angle_alpha   90.00
_cell.angle_beta   90.00
_cell.angle_gamma   90.00
#
_symmetry.space_group_name_H-M   'P 1'
#
loop_
_entity.id
_entity.type
_entity.pdbx_description
1 polymer ?
#
loop_
_entity_poly.entity_id
_entity_poly.type
_entity_poly.pdbx_seq_one_letter_code
_entity_poly.pdbx_strand_id
1 'polypeptide(L)'
;MVPDDQFDADYFFCHVEPELLFAKKCGPGEPGVDPANGCHFNSSAVSGMALSNHTPVDCNADGHPISRAQIGAGSAAQGNLQAASLVMSRDYLTAPIYLRPTGQNHPRVIFDRTDPVVDVIRQWAQK
;
A
#
# COMPACT_ATOMS: atom_id res chain seq x y z
N MET A 1 -20.17 -8.06 -14.51
CA MET A 1 -18.70 -8.17 -14.62
C MET A 1 -18.10 -6.85 -14.20
N VAL A 2 -17.41 -6.80 -13.07
CA VAL A 2 -16.56 -5.65 -12.70
C VAL A 2 -15.30 -5.80 -13.56
N PRO A 3 -14.87 -4.80 -14.34
CA PRO A 3 -13.57 -4.87 -14.99
C PRO A 3 -12.52 -5.14 -13.90
N ASP A 4 -11.64 -6.11 -14.11
CA ASP A 4 -10.39 -6.18 -13.34
C ASP A 4 -9.63 -4.89 -13.70
N ASP A 5 -9.89 -3.82 -12.97
CA ASP A 5 -9.06 -2.63 -12.99
C ASP A 5 -7.69 -3.06 -12.47
N GLN A 6 -6.84 -3.54 -13.38
CA GLN A 6 -5.43 -3.71 -13.10
C GLN A 6 -4.85 -2.31 -12.94
N PHE A 7 -4.57 -1.95 -11.69
CA PHE A 7 -3.75 -0.79 -11.39
C PHE A 7 -2.30 -1.09 -11.78
N ASP A 8 -1.58 -0.06 -12.23
CA ASP A 8 -0.19 -0.17 -12.65
C ASP A 8 0.69 -0.77 -11.54
N ALA A 9 1.23 -1.96 -11.81
CA ALA A 9 2.04 -2.72 -10.88
C ALA A 9 3.42 -2.09 -10.67
N ASP A 10 4.02 -1.52 -11.72
CA ASP A 10 5.34 -0.91 -11.63
C ASP A 10 5.28 0.35 -10.75
N TYR A 11 4.25 1.17 -10.95
CA TYR A 11 3.96 2.32 -10.10
C TYR A 11 3.67 1.89 -8.65
N PHE A 12 2.98 0.76 -8.46
CA PHE A 12 2.78 0.23 -7.12
C PHE A 12 4.11 -0.11 -6.43
N PHE A 13 4.95 -0.92 -7.07
CA PHE A 13 6.21 -1.37 -6.48
C PHE A 13 7.20 -0.23 -6.24
N CYS A 14 7.24 0.76 -7.13
CA CYS A 14 8.22 1.83 -7.07
C CYS A 14 7.77 3.05 -6.27
N HIS A 15 6.47 3.25 -6.06
CA HIS A 15 5.93 4.41 -5.35
C HIS A 15 4.96 4.05 -4.24
N VAL A 16 3.87 3.32 -4.55
CA VAL A 16 2.82 3.07 -3.55
C VAL A 16 3.33 2.26 -2.37
N GLU A 17 3.98 1.13 -2.61
CA GLU A 17 4.50 0.30 -1.54
C GLU A 17 5.54 1.03 -0.67
N PRO A 18 6.63 1.60 -1.22
CA PRO A 18 7.64 2.27 -0.41
C PRO A 18 7.14 3.55 0.26
N GLU A 19 6.41 4.41 -0.46
CA GLU A 19 6.05 5.75 0.01
C GLU A 19 4.75 5.78 0.83
N LEU A 20 3.80 4.89 0.55
CA LEU A 20 2.55 4.79 1.30
C LEU A 20 2.60 3.64 2.30
N LEU A 21 2.75 2.39 1.83
CA LEU A 21 2.60 1.23 2.71
C LEU A 21 3.74 1.09 3.71
N PHE A 22 4.97 1.44 3.33
CA PHE A 22 6.16 1.27 4.17
C PHE A 22 6.62 2.55 4.86
N ALA A 23 6.41 3.73 4.29
CA ALA A 23 6.75 4.98 4.97
C ALA A 23 5.62 5.48 5.87
N LYS A 24 4.36 5.36 5.43
CA LYS A 24 3.16 5.70 6.23
C LYS A 24 2.58 4.46 6.88
N LYS A 25 3.43 3.49 7.22
CA LYS A 25 3.08 2.16 7.76
C LYS A 25 1.73 2.19 8.45
N CYS A 26 0.80 1.37 7.98
CA CYS A 26 -0.43 1.09 8.73
C CYS A 26 -0.10 0.21 9.96
N GLY A 27 0.85 0.68 10.79
CA GLY A 27 1.49 0.11 11.99
C GLY A 27 2.99 -0.20 11.79
N PRO A 28 3.91 0.11 12.75
CA PRO A 28 3.68 0.22 14.19
C PRO A 28 3.19 1.63 14.58
N GLY A 29 2.15 1.69 15.39
CA GLY A 29 1.83 2.91 16.13
C GLY A 29 2.86 3.20 17.19
N GLU A 30 2.45 4.02 18.18
CA GLU A 30 3.32 4.63 19.19
C GLU A 30 4.58 3.81 19.50
N PRO A 31 5.78 4.37 19.24
CA PRO A 31 7.03 3.74 19.59
C PRO A 31 7.01 3.27 21.06
N GLY A 32 7.05 1.96 21.27
CA GLY A 32 7.01 1.33 22.60
C GLY A 32 5.67 0.67 22.99
N VAL A 33 4.60 0.84 22.20
CA VAL A 33 3.28 0.21 22.45
C VAL A 33 2.96 -0.87 21.42
N ASP A 34 3.25 -0.63 20.14
CA ASP A 34 2.88 -1.55 19.07
C ASP A 34 4.05 -2.48 18.65
N PRO A 35 3.75 -3.73 18.23
CA PRO A 35 4.75 -4.66 17.69
C PRO A 35 5.44 -4.08 16.46
N ALA A 36 6.72 -4.39 16.26
CA ALA A 36 7.56 -3.83 15.17
C ALA A 36 6.98 -3.96 13.74
N ASN A 37 6.04 -4.89 13.54
CA ASN A 37 5.38 -5.17 12.26
C ASN A 37 3.94 -4.61 12.18
N GLY A 38 3.47 -3.81 13.14
CA GLY A 38 2.17 -3.13 13.02
C GLY A 38 0.94 -4.04 12.93
N CYS A 39 -0.23 -3.41 12.70
CA CYS A 39 -1.52 -4.12 12.64
C CYS A 39 -1.76 -4.79 11.28
N HIS A 40 -1.30 -4.17 10.19
CA HIS A 40 -1.56 -4.70 8.85
C HIS A 40 -0.54 -5.74 8.36
N PHE A 41 0.60 -5.92 9.04
CA PHE A 41 1.55 -6.98 8.71
C PHE A 41 1.42 -8.22 9.61
N ASN A 42 0.27 -8.32 10.29
CA ASN A 42 -0.19 -9.53 10.95
C ASN A 42 -1.57 -9.87 10.38
N SER A 43 -1.67 -10.92 9.57
CA SER A 43 -2.91 -11.33 8.89
C SER A 43 -4.08 -11.62 9.85
N SER A 44 -3.79 -11.92 11.12
CA SER A 44 -4.80 -12.10 12.16
C SER A 44 -5.36 -10.79 12.74
N ALA A 45 -4.71 -9.65 12.49
CA ALA A 45 -5.08 -8.37 13.07
C ALA A 45 -5.99 -7.52 12.16
N VAL A 46 -5.95 -7.71 10.83
CA VAL A 46 -6.85 -7.02 9.89
C VAL A 46 -7.30 -7.93 8.75
N SER A 47 -8.61 -8.20 8.69
CA SER A 47 -9.22 -8.90 7.55
C SER A 47 -9.26 -8.00 6.31
N GLY A 48 -8.81 -8.51 5.17
CA GLY A 48 -8.93 -7.85 3.86
C GLY A 48 -7.73 -7.02 3.38
N MET A 49 -6.70 -6.81 4.20
CA MET A 49 -5.43 -6.19 3.75
C MET A 49 -4.26 -6.69 4.62
N ALA A 50 -3.90 -7.96 4.43
CA ALA A 50 -2.74 -8.57 5.07
C ALA A 50 -1.49 -8.26 4.24
N LEU A 51 -0.68 -7.33 4.74
CA LEU A 51 0.59 -6.96 4.13
C LEU A 51 1.72 -7.84 4.67
N SER A 52 2.79 -7.93 3.90
CA SER A 52 4.04 -8.58 4.30
C SER A 52 5.16 -7.55 4.21
N ASN A 53 5.98 -7.46 5.27
CA ASN A 53 7.10 -6.55 5.28
C ASN A 53 8.27 -7.24 4.56
N HIS A 54 8.97 -6.51 3.70
CA HIS A 54 10.12 -7.02 2.97
C HIS A 54 11.05 -5.87 2.58
N THR A 55 12.25 -6.18 2.10
CA THR A 55 13.13 -5.19 1.49
C THR A 55 12.42 -4.53 0.30
N PRO A 56 12.39 -3.19 0.19
CA PRO A 56 11.78 -2.51 -0.95
C PRO A 56 12.25 -3.07 -2.29
N VAL A 57 11.35 -3.08 -3.28
CA VAL A 57 11.69 -3.50 -4.64
C VAL A 57 12.68 -2.50 -5.24
N ASP A 58 13.72 -3.00 -5.90
CA ASP A 58 14.68 -2.14 -6.57
C ASP A 58 14.08 -1.66 -7.91
N CYS A 59 13.99 -0.34 -8.08
CA CYS A 59 13.45 0.28 -9.29
C CYS A 59 14.52 1.10 -10.03
N ASN A 60 14.42 1.14 -11.36
CA ASN A 60 15.25 2.01 -12.18
C ASN A 60 14.74 3.47 -12.13
N ALA A 61 15.49 4.38 -12.76
CA ALA A 61 15.12 5.79 -12.83
C ALA A 61 13.79 6.07 -13.55
N ASP A 62 13.32 5.12 -14.38
CA ASP A 62 12.06 5.22 -15.12
C ASP A 62 10.85 4.68 -14.33
N GLY A 63 11.06 4.18 -13.10
CA GLY A 63 9.99 3.67 -12.25
C GLY A 63 9.58 2.22 -12.57
N HIS A 64 10.50 1.41 -13.10
CA HIS A 64 10.29 -0.02 -13.34
C HIS A 64 11.14 -0.91 -12.41
N PRO A 65 10.57 -2.00 -11.87
CA PRO A 65 11.33 -3.00 -11.11
C PRO A 65 12.48 -3.61 -11.94
N ILE A 66 13.69 -3.63 -11.40
CA ILE A 66 14.87 -4.15 -12.10
C ILE A 66 15.08 -5.66 -11.91
N SER A 67 14.39 -6.27 -10.94
CA SER A 67 14.51 -7.70 -10.63
C SER A 67 13.15 -8.38 -10.55
N ARG A 68 12.90 -9.28 -11.50
CA ARG A 68 11.69 -10.13 -11.49
C ARG A 68 11.61 -11.07 -10.29
N ALA A 69 12.75 -11.37 -9.64
CA ALA A 69 12.75 -12.19 -8.43
C ALA A 69 12.06 -11.49 -7.24
N GLN A 70 12.06 -10.15 -7.21
CA GLN A 70 11.42 -9.36 -6.14
C GLN A 70 9.89 -9.28 -6.32
N ILE A 71 9.41 -9.29 -7.56
CA ILE A 71 7.99 -9.11 -7.92
C ILE A 71 7.32 -10.38 -8.47
N GLY A 72 8.01 -11.51 -8.45
CA GLY A 72 7.54 -12.77 -9.00
C GLY A 72 6.36 -13.36 -8.21
N ALA A 73 5.68 -14.33 -8.81
CA ALA A 73 4.59 -15.05 -8.14
C ALA A 73 5.08 -15.66 -6.82
N GLY A 74 4.33 -15.42 -5.75
CA GLY A 74 4.69 -15.85 -4.40
C GLY A 74 5.64 -14.92 -3.64
N SER A 75 6.08 -13.81 -4.25
CA SER A 75 6.82 -12.79 -3.51
C SER A 75 5.91 -11.99 -2.58
N ALA A 76 6.51 -11.41 -1.53
CA ALA A 76 5.80 -10.54 -0.60
C ALA A 76 5.25 -9.28 -1.31
N ALA A 77 6.03 -8.69 -2.22
CA ALA A 77 5.63 -7.53 -3.02
C ALA A 77 4.38 -7.84 -3.86
N GLN A 78 4.35 -8.99 -4.53
CA GLN A 78 3.20 -9.41 -5.33
C GLN A 78 1.95 -9.61 -4.46
N GLY A 79 2.11 -10.17 -3.26
CA GLY A 79 1.03 -10.30 -2.29
C GLY A 79 0.50 -8.94 -1.82
N ASN A 80 1.39 -7.98 -1.56
CA ASN A 80 1.02 -6.63 -1.18
C ASN A 80 0.28 -5.89 -2.29
N LEU A 81 0.71 -6.03 -3.56
CA LEU A 81 0.00 -5.47 -4.72
C LEU A 81 -1.44 -5.99 -4.79
N GLN A 82 -1.62 -7.31 -4.64
CA GLN A 82 -2.95 -7.92 -4.64
C GLN A 82 -3.80 -7.36 -3.50
N ALA A 83 -3.27 -7.33 -2.27
CA ALA A 83 -3.98 -6.83 -1.11
C ALA A 83 -4.35 -5.33 -1.23
N ALA A 84 -3.44 -4.49 -1.71
CA ALA A 84 -3.67 -3.07 -1.91
C ALA A 84 -4.67 -2.78 -3.03
N SER A 85 -4.63 -3.56 -4.11
CA SER A 85 -5.56 -3.40 -5.24
C SER A 85 -7.02 -3.67 -4.82
N LEU A 86 -7.25 -4.59 -3.88
CA LEU A 86 -8.59 -4.90 -3.36
C LEU A 86 -9.23 -3.74 -2.58
N VAL A 87 -8.42 -2.81 -2.08
CA VAL A 87 -8.85 -1.64 -1.31
C VAL A 87 -8.62 -0.33 -2.06
N MET A 88 -8.36 -0.42 -3.37
CA MET A 88 -8.17 0.71 -4.26
C MET A 88 -9.41 0.95 -5.14
N SER A 89 -9.52 2.14 -5.71
CA SER A 89 -10.58 2.57 -6.61
C SER A 89 -10.04 3.59 -7.60
N ARG A 90 -10.60 3.62 -8.82
CA ARG A 90 -10.32 4.66 -9.82
C ARG A 90 -10.69 6.06 -9.31
N ASP A 91 -11.72 6.15 -8.48
CA ASP A 91 -11.97 7.34 -7.66
C ASP A 91 -11.28 7.15 -6.31
N TYR A 92 -10.05 7.66 -6.19
CA TYR A 92 -9.24 7.49 -4.98
C TYR A 92 -9.91 8.07 -3.72
N LEU A 93 -10.84 9.03 -3.85
CA LEU A 93 -11.59 9.60 -2.72
C LEU A 93 -12.57 8.60 -2.12
N THR A 94 -12.89 7.52 -2.83
CA THR A 94 -13.71 6.41 -2.35
C THR A 94 -12.89 5.21 -1.90
N ALA A 95 -11.59 5.17 -2.23
CA ALA A 95 -10.73 4.04 -1.98
C ALA A 95 -10.46 3.86 -0.47
N PRO A 96 -10.71 2.67 0.12
CA PRO A 96 -10.40 2.43 1.53
C PRO A 96 -8.93 2.67 1.89
N ILE A 97 -7.99 2.46 0.96
CA ILE A 97 -6.55 2.75 1.14
C ILE A 97 -6.23 4.24 1.34
N TYR A 98 -7.15 5.15 0.97
CA TYR A 98 -7.06 6.59 1.25
C TYR A 98 -7.94 7.00 2.44
N LEU A 99 -9.18 6.51 2.47
CA LEU A 99 -10.16 6.91 3.50
C LEU A 99 -9.74 6.49 4.91
N ARG A 100 -9.31 5.23 5.08
CA ARG A 100 -8.99 4.70 6.41
C ARG A 100 -7.76 5.40 7.02
N PRO A 101 -6.63 5.54 6.31
CA PRO A 101 -5.48 6.24 6.89
C PRO A 101 -5.71 7.72 7.19
N THR A 102 -6.69 8.37 6.54
CA THR A 102 -7.08 9.77 6.85
C THR A 102 -8.07 9.89 8.02
N GLY A 103 -8.32 8.79 8.75
CA GLY A 103 -9.17 8.75 9.95
C GLY A 103 -10.62 8.38 9.69
N GLN A 104 -11.02 8.07 8.45
CA GLN A 104 -12.39 7.71 8.14
C GLN A 104 -12.61 6.20 8.33
N ASN A 105 -13.42 5.83 9.33
CA ASN A 105 -13.70 4.43 9.70
C ASN A 105 -12.44 3.62 10.07
N HIS A 106 -11.46 4.27 10.70
CA HIS A 106 -10.24 3.65 11.20
C HIS A 106 -9.91 4.22 12.59
N PRO A 107 -9.41 3.43 13.55
CA PRO A 107 -9.13 3.89 14.91
C PRO A 107 -8.01 4.93 15.02
N ARG A 108 -7.30 5.21 13.91
CA ARG A 108 -6.14 6.10 13.87
C ARG A 108 -6.09 6.90 12.57
N VAL A 109 -5.61 8.13 12.68
CA VAL A 109 -5.15 8.94 11.55
C VAL A 109 -3.66 8.66 11.37
N ILE A 110 -3.26 8.32 10.16
CA ILE A 110 -1.88 7.95 9.79
C ILE A 110 -1.22 9.06 8.97
N PHE A 111 -1.99 9.69 8.07
CA PHE A 111 -1.60 10.90 7.36
C PHE A 111 -2.84 11.77 7.10
N ASP A 112 -2.64 13.07 6.95
CA ASP A 112 -3.73 14.01 6.65
C ASP A 112 -3.98 14.12 5.14
N ARG A 113 -5.11 14.73 4.75
CA ARG A 113 -5.53 14.84 3.34
C ARG A 113 -4.66 15.77 2.49
N THR A 114 -3.74 16.50 3.10
CA THR A 114 -2.77 17.39 2.45
C THR A 114 -1.35 16.81 2.41
N ASP A 115 -1.15 15.61 2.97
CA ASP A 115 0.13 14.91 2.92
C ASP A 115 0.52 14.61 1.46
N PRO A 116 1.79 14.83 1.05
CA PRO A 116 2.26 14.53 -0.31
C PRO A 116 1.99 13.10 -0.78
N VAL A 117 1.89 12.13 0.14
CA VAL A 117 1.57 10.74 -0.21
C VAL A 117 0.19 10.60 -0.88
N VAL A 118 -0.72 11.55 -0.67
CA VAL A 118 -2.03 11.58 -1.33
C VAL A 118 -1.86 11.68 -2.85
N ASP A 119 -0.83 12.37 -3.34
CA ASP A 119 -0.55 12.46 -4.77
C ASP A 119 -0.10 11.12 -5.36
N VAL A 120 0.57 10.26 -4.58
CA VAL A 120 0.95 8.89 -4.98
C VAL A 120 -0.30 8.04 -5.16
N ILE A 121 -1.24 8.09 -4.20
CA ILE A 121 -2.50 7.35 -4.29
C ILE A 121 -3.33 7.84 -5.49
N ARG A 122 -3.45 9.17 -5.65
CA ARG A 122 -4.17 9.77 -6.77
C ARG A 122 -3.59 9.35 -8.12
N GLN A 123 -2.26 9.36 -8.25
CA GLN A 123 -1.60 8.94 -9.49
C GLN A 123 -1.81 7.46 -9.77
N TRP A 124 -1.70 6.60 -8.75
CA TRP A 124 -1.94 5.17 -8.92
C TRP A 124 -3.39 4.88 -9.38
N ALA A 125 -4.37 5.62 -8.86
CA ALA A 125 -5.77 5.50 -9.29
C ALA A 125 -5.97 5.72 -10.79
N GLN A 126 -5.12 6.55 -11.39
CA GLN A 126 -5.18 6.97 -12.80
C GLN A 126 -4.35 6.09 -13.74
N LYS A 127 -3.61 5.11 -13.21
CA LYS A 127 -2.69 4.27 -13.98
C LYS A 127 -3.18 2.84 -14.13
#